data_AF-A0A933CDX8-F1
#
_entry.id   AF-A0A933CDX8-F1
#
_cell.length_a   1.000
_cell.length_b   1.000
_cell.length_c   1.000
_cell.angle_alpha   90.00
_cell.angle_beta   90.00
_cell.angle_gamma   90.00
#
_symmetry.space_group_name_H-M   'P 1'
#
loop_
_entity.id
_entity.type
_entity.pdbx_description
1 polymer ?
#
loop_
_entity_poly.entity_id
_entity_poly.type
_entity_poly.pdbx_seq_one_letter_code
_entity_poly.pdbx_strand_id
1 'polypeptide(L)'
;MIERYTRPEMQKVWADETRLRRMLEVELAFLKVLSREKKIPARELDALRSLLDDALSAQVKSKEAKSGHEVVGLLQAVSSQV
;
A
#
# COMPACT_ATOMS: atom_id res chain seq x y z
N MET A 1 18.12 -2.42 -7.64
CA MET A 1 19.46 -2.08 -7.11
C MET A 1 20.38 -3.27 -7.36
N ILE A 2 21.66 -3.07 -7.67
CA ILE A 2 22.58 -4.19 -7.96
C ILE A 2 23.06 -4.79 -6.64
N GLU A 3 22.81 -6.08 -6.43
CA GLU A 3 23.09 -6.80 -5.17
C GLU A 3 24.53 -6.60 -4.69
N ARG A 4 25.52 -6.70 -5.59
CA ARG A 4 26.96 -6.53 -5.28
C ARG A 4 27.32 -5.26 -4.51
N TYR A 5 26.60 -4.16 -4.74
CA TYR A 5 26.92 -2.85 -4.16
C TYR A 5 25.87 -2.35 -3.17
N THR A 6 24.78 -3.09 -3.00
CA THR A 6 23.65 -2.63 -2.20
C THR A 6 23.77 -3.12 -0.78
N ARG A 7 23.73 -2.19 0.18
CA ARG A 7 23.64 -2.55 1.60
C ARG A 7 22.27 -3.18 1.87
N PRO A 8 22.17 -4.25 2.69
CA PRO A 8 20.89 -4.89 3.00
C PRO A 8 19.82 -3.93 3.51
N GLU A 9 20.20 -2.91 4.28
CA GLU A 9 19.31 -1.85 4.77
C GLU A 9 18.71 -1.03 3.62
N MET A 10 19.53 -0.62 2.65
CA MET A 10 19.08 0.13 1.48
C MET A 10 18.17 -0.72 0.60
N GLN A 11 18.48 -2.00 0.42
CA GLN A 11 17.60 -2.91 -0.31
C GLN A 11 16.20 -2.99 0.33
N LYS A 12 16.12 -3.03 1.66
CA LYS A 12 14.83 -3.05 2.38
C LYS A 12 14.05 -1.75 2.19
N VAL A 13 14.71 -0.59 2.25
CA VAL A 13 14.04 0.71 2.06
C VAL A 13 13.42 0.81 0.67
N TRP A 14 14.14 0.35 -0.36
CA TRP A 14 13.72 0.44 -1.76
C TRP A 14 12.96 -0.80 -2.27
N ALA A 15 12.66 -1.77 -1.42
CA ALA A 15 11.85 -2.91 -1.79
C ALA A 15 10.42 -2.47 -2.14
N ASP A 16 9.80 -3.14 -3.12
CA ASP A 16 8.42 -2.86 -3.54
C ASP A 16 7.46 -2.89 -2.35
N GLU A 17 7.62 -3.86 -1.45
CA GLU A 17 6.77 -3.99 -0.27
C GLU A 17 6.85 -2.77 0.65
N THR A 18 8.06 -2.25 0.89
CA THR A 18 8.25 -1.05 1.70
C THR A 18 7.61 0.16 1.01
N ARG A 19 7.80 0.30 -0.30
CA ARG A 19 7.21 1.39 -1.07
C ARG A 19 5.68 1.36 -1.04
N LEU A 20 5.06 0.21 -1.29
CA LEU A 20 3.60 0.04 -1.23
C LEU A 20 3.05 0.29 0.17
N ARG A 21 3.73 -0.22 1.21
CA ARG A 21 3.37 0.09 2.61
C ARG A 21 3.40 1.60 2.87
N ARG A 22 4.46 2.31 2.44
CA ARG A 22 4.53 3.78 2.60
C ARG A 22 3.42 4.51 1.87
N MET A 23 3.03 4.05 0.67
CA MET A 23 1.88 4.63 -0.03
C MET A 23 0.58 4.47 0.77
N LEU A 24 0.34 3.29 1.35
CA LEU A 24 -0.83 3.05 2.21
C LEU A 24 -0.79 3.85 3.51
N GLU A 25 0.37 4.05 4.12
CA GLU A 25 0.51 4.90 5.31
C GLU A 25 0.09 6.34 5.03
N VAL A 26 0.48 6.88 3.87
CA VAL A 26 0.09 8.21 3.42
C VAL A 26 -1.42 8.28 3.18
N GLU A 27 -2.00 7.29 2.51
CA GLU A 27 -3.44 7.23 2.25
C GLU A 27 -4.24 7.12 3.54
N LEU A 28 -3.82 6.26 4.48
CA LEU A 28 -4.44 6.14 5.79
C LEU A 28 -4.36 7.45 6.59
N ALA A 29 -3.25 8.17 6.51
CA ALA A 29 -3.11 9.48 7.15
C ALA A 29 -4.09 10.51 6.56
N PHE A 30 -4.24 10.52 5.24
CA PHE A 30 -5.21 11.37 4.55
C PHE A 30 -6.65 11.02 4.93
N LEU A 31 -7.02 9.74 4.86
CA LEU A 31 -8.36 9.25 5.19
C LEU A 31 -8.73 9.47 6.65
N LYS A 32 -7.78 9.41 7.58
CA LYS A 32 -8.01 9.76 8.99
C LYS A 32 -8.51 11.19 9.16
N VAL A 33 -7.96 12.15 8.42
CA VAL A 33 -8.42 13.55 8.45
C VAL A 33 -9.76 13.67 7.73
N LEU A 34 -9.87 13.10 6.53
CA LEU A 34 -11.08 13.16 5.70
C LEU A 34 -12.30 12.50 6.36
N SER A 35 -12.09 11.45 7.17
CA SER A 35 -13.15 10.70 7.84
C SER A 35 -14.07 11.55 8.70
N ARG A 36 -13.52 12.62 9.30
CA ARG A 36 -14.28 13.56 10.14
C ARG A 36 -15.28 14.37 9.32
N GLU A 37 -14.87 14.82 8.14
CA GLU A 37 -15.70 15.62 7.25
C GLU A 37 -16.69 14.75 6.47
N LYS A 38 -16.24 13.60 5.97
CA LYS A 38 -17.03 12.69 5.12
C LYS A 38 -17.78 11.60 5.91
N LYS A 39 -17.68 11.60 7.24
CA LYS A 39 -18.31 10.62 8.14
C LYS A 39 -17.97 9.16 7.77
N ILE A 40 -16.70 8.91 7.40
CA ILE A 40 -16.22 7.56 7.08
C ILE A 40 -16.25 6.73 8.38
N PRO A 41 -16.83 5.51 8.39
CA PRO A 41 -16.87 4.68 9.59
C PRO A 41 -15.47 4.29 10.06
N ALA A 42 -15.24 4.33 11.38
CA ALA A 42 -13.95 3.98 11.98
C ALA A 42 -13.48 2.56 11.59
N ARG A 43 -14.42 1.61 11.47
CA ARG A 43 -14.12 0.23 11.06
C ARG A 43 -13.41 0.13 9.69
N GLU A 44 -13.69 1.04 8.77
CA GLU A 44 -13.08 1.02 7.42
C GLU A 44 -11.61 1.48 7.52
N LEU A 45 -11.33 2.44 8.40
CA LEU A 45 -9.96 2.88 8.69
C LEU A 45 -9.17 1.81 9.43
N ASP A 46 -9.82 1.07 10.33
CA ASP A 46 -9.20 -0.04 11.06
C ASP A 46 -8.89 -1.21 10.13
N ALA A 47 -9.80 -1.55 9.20
CA ALA A 47 -9.58 -2.55 8.16
C ALA A 47 -8.41 -2.15 7.23
N LEU A 48 -8.36 -0.89 6.79
CA LEU A 48 -7.22 -0.40 6.00
C LEU A 48 -5.92 -0.43 6.80
N ARG A 49 -5.97 -0.16 8.11
CA ARG A 49 -4.80 -0.20 8.98
C ARG A 49 -4.23 -1.61 9.13
N SER A 50 -5.06 -2.65 9.23
CA SER A 50 -4.54 -4.03 9.32
C SER A 50 -3.76 -4.46 8.07
N LEU A 51 -4.10 -3.90 6.90
CA LEU A 51 -3.40 -4.19 5.66
C LEU A 51 -1.95 -3.66 5.60
N LEU A 52 -1.54 -2.78 6.52
CA LEU A 52 -0.15 -2.29 6.58
C LEU A 52 0.84 -3.39 7.00
N ASP A 53 0.36 -4.39 7.71
CA ASP A 53 1.15 -5.53 8.18
C ASP A 53 1.22 -6.66 7.12
N ASP A 54 0.34 -6.61 6.11
CA ASP A 54 0.26 -7.61 5.04
C ASP A 54 1.25 -7.35 3.91
N ALA A 55 1.63 -8.42 3.21
CA ALA A 55 2.47 -8.35 2.01
C ALA A 55 1.60 -8.22 0.75
N LEU A 56 1.55 -7.05 0.14
CA LEU A 56 0.63 -6.73 -0.97
C LEU A 56 1.27 -6.75 -2.34
N SER A 57 2.61 -6.72 -2.43
CA SER A 57 3.34 -6.57 -3.69
C SER A 57 2.96 -7.56 -4.79
N ALA A 58 2.71 -8.83 -4.46
CA ALA A 58 2.31 -9.85 -5.43
C ALA A 58 0.92 -9.57 -6.04
N GLN A 59 -0.05 -9.16 -5.21
CA GLN A 59 -1.39 -8.84 -5.68
C GLN A 59 -1.40 -7.55 -6.51
N VAL A 60 -0.68 -6.52 -6.05
CA VAL A 60 -0.55 -5.25 -6.78
C VAL A 60 0.03 -5.49 -8.16
N LYS A 61 1.12 -6.26 -8.29
CA LYS A 61 1.70 -6.62 -9.60
C LYS A 61 0.71 -7.34 -10.51
N SER A 62 -0.10 -8.25 -9.97
CA SER A 62 -1.13 -8.95 -10.76
C SER A 62 -2.21 -8.00 -11.28
N LYS A 63 -2.63 -7.03 -10.48
CA LYS A 63 -3.63 -6.01 -10.85
C LYS A 63 -3.05 -4.95 -11.80
N GLU A 64 -1.80 -4.54 -11.56
CA GLU A 64 -1.04 -3.63 -12.41
C GLU A 64 -0.87 -4.20 -13.82
N ALA A 65 -0.58 -5.48 -13.96
CA ALA A 65 -0.46 -6.13 -15.27
C ALA A 65 -1.72 -6.00 -16.15
N LYS A 66 -2.90 -5.81 -15.54
CA LYS A 66 -4.17 -5.59 -16.24
C LYS A 66 -4.49 -4.11 -16.46
N SER A 67 -4.10 -3.25 -15.52
CA SER A 67 -4.44 -1.82 -15.53
C SER A 67 -3.39 -0.94 -16.19
N GLY A 68 -2.14 -1.42 -16.31
CA GLY A 68 -0.99 -0.64 -16.76
C GLY A 68 -0.58 0.49 -15.81
N HIS A 69 -1.16 0.55 -14.61
CA HIS A 69 -0.94 1.64 -13.66
C HIS A 69 -0.88 1.11 -12.23
N GLU A 70 0.28 1.28 -11.59
CA GLU A 70 0.53 0.70 -10.27
C GLU A 70 -0.42 1.21 -9.17
N VAL A 71 -0.68 2.52 -9.12
CA VAL A 71 -1.63 3.09 -8.13
C VAL A 71 -3.02 2.47 -8.27
N VAL A 72 -3.50 2.24 -9.50
CA VAL A 72 -4.78 1.56 -9.73
C VAL A 72 -4.69 0.11 -9.27
N GLY A 73 -3.56 -0.57 -9.53
CA GLY A 73 -3.30 -1.91 -9.02
C GLY A 73 -3.33 -2.00 -7.49
N LEU A 74 -2.76 -1.01 -6.80
CA LEU A 74 -2.80 -0.88 -5.34
C LEU A 74 -4.23 -0.72 -4.83
N LEU A 75 -4.99 0.23 -5.39
CA LEU A 75 -6.39 0.44 -5.01
C LEU A 75 -7.23 -0.83 -5.23
N GLN A 76 -7.06 -1.51 -6.37
CA GLN A 76 -7.76 -2.76 -6.66
C GLN A 76 -7.36 -3.92 -5.73
N ALA A 77 -6.11 -3.97 -5.27
CA ALA A 77 -5.66 -4.97 -4.31
C ALA A 77 -6.29 -4.71 -2.94
N VAL A 78 -6.24 -3.47 -2.45
CA VAL A 78 -6.83 -3.06 -1.17
C VAL A 78 -8.34 -3.27 -1.16
N SER A 79 -9.06 -2.79 -2.18
CA SER A 79 -10.52 -2.94 -2.28
C SER A 79 -10.99 -4.39 -2.44
N SER A 80 -10.09 -5.35 -2.67
CA SER A 80 -10.46 -6.76 -2.70
C SER A 80 -10.32 -7.48 -1.35
N GLN A 81 -9.75 -6.79 -0.35
CA GLN A 81 -9.51 -7.33 0.99
C GLN A 81 -10.34 -6.63 2.09
N VAL A 82 -10.88 -5.44 1.81
CA VAL A 82 -11.81 -4.67 2.66
C VAL A 82 -13.21 -4.79 2.11
#